data_AF-A0A6P6KTQ6-F1
#
_entry.id   AF-A0A6P6KTQ6-F1
#
_cell.length_a   1.000
_cell.length_b   1.000
_cell.length_c   1.000
_cell.angle_alpha   90.00
_cell.angle_beta   90.00
_cell.angle_gamma   90.00
#
_symmetry.space_group_name_H-M   'P 1'
#
loop_
_entity.id
_entity.type
_entity.pdbx_description
1 polymer ?
#
loop_
_entity_poly.entity_id
_entity_poly.type
_entity_poly.pdbx_seq_one_letter_code
_entity_poly.pdbx_strand_id
1 'polypeptide(L)'
;MDKYTACVWPRLEPFLIGVLPATPPSKFSMHYLRKMACYVRTRDGCFPRLGWHMWRHIACGKLQLAEELAWLYFETFDLLMPRSAEQRLEWAESLSQCHTPKELDRQRCKLSVDTLQFLLFLYLQQLNRISLRTSLIGEEWPSPRSRSLSSSSERDNKISSQNKNWDDQAHLTFIQTHLAELLELLVEPDQLSNSGQLLRDSQLTSEALESLSLLLEGSVNLSRTVYPIHKLLSHMPLQSQAGFSKLSHSCSLQQFQGFLHQALCLNPFGVSTCSQSGKKLAWALQGFRDSSFRP
;
A
#
# COMPACT_ATOMS: atom_id res chain seq x y z
N MET A 1 27.25 24.41 3.90
CA MET A 1 25.93 24.24 3.27
C MET A 1 25.35 22.96 3.80
N ASP A 2 24.35 23.05 4.68
CA ASP A 2 23.69 21.87 5.21
C ASP A 2 23.00 21.15 4.06
N LYS A 3 23.39 19.89 3.86
CA LYS A 3 22.82 19.04 2.81
C LYS A 3 21.35 18.83 3.17
N TYR A 4 20.44 19.36 2.36
CA TYR A 4 19.00 19.17 2.55
C TYR A 4 18.69 17.69 2.29
N THR A 5 18.50 16.91 3.36
CA THR A 5 18.30 15.47 3.27
C THR A 5 16.84 15.13 3.57
N ALA A 6 16.25 14.36 2.66
CA ALA A 6 14.96 13.73 2.87
C ALA A 6 15.18 12.32 3.42
N CYS A 7 14.33 11.92 4.36
CA CYS A 7 14.14 10.53 4.75
C CYS A 7 12.76 10.10 4.27
N VAL A 8 12.68 9.02 3.49
CA VAL A 8 11.43 8.45 2.96
C VAL A 8 11.29 7.04 3.50
N TRP A 9 10.10 6.63 3.90
CA TRP A 9 9.86 5.29 4.41
C TRP A 9 8.51 4.73 3.93
N PRO A 10 8.32 3.40 3.97
CA PRO A 10 7.03 2.79 3.69
C PRO A 10 5.98 3.21 4.73
N ARG A 11 4.80 3.63 4.26
CA ARG A 11 3.62 3.83 5.09
C ARG A 11 3.19 2.50 5.67
N LEU A 12 2.90 2.48 6.97
CA LEU A 12 2.62 1.25 7.68
C LEU A 12 1.21 0.68 7.36
N GLU A 13 0.23 1.57 7.24
CA GLU A 13 -1.19 1.21 7.12
C GLU A 13 -1.52 0.29 5.93
N PRO A 14 -1.09 0.55 4.67
CA PRO A 14 -1.38 -0.35 3.55
C PRO A 14 -0.84 -1.77 3.74
N PHE A 15 0.28 -1.91 4.45
CA PHE A 15 0.90 -3.22 4.68
C PHE A 15 0.21 -3.97 5.81
N LEU A 16 -0.15 -3.28 6.89
CA LEU A 16 -0.80 -3.89 8.06
C LEU A 16 -2.21 -4.37 7.76
N ILE A 17 -3.03 -3.50 7.18
CA ILE A 17 -4.47 -3.73 7.04
C ILE A 17 -4.91 -3.94 5.59
N GLY A 18 -4.05 -3.60 4.61
CA GLY A 18 -4.36 -3.77 3.19
C GLY A 18 -3.87 -5.08 2.57
N VAL A 19 -2.79 -5.67 3.10
CA VAL A 19 -2.28 -6.95 2.57
C VAL A 19 -3.05 -8.10 3.21
N LEU A 20 -3.83 -8.81 2.38
CA LEU A 20 -4.60 -9.95 2.85
C LEU A 20 -3.67 -11.10 3.31
N PRO A 21 -3.99 -11.80 4.41
CA PRO A 21 -3.21 -12.93 4.92
C PRO A 21 -3.50 -14.21 4.11
N ALA A 22 -3.38 -14.12 2.80
CA ALA A 22 -3.61 -15.22 1.87
C ALA A 22 -2.52 -15.21 0.79
N THR A 23 -2.36 -16.35 0.10
CA THR A 23 -1.48 -16.39 -1.06
C THR A 23 -2.01 -15.44 -2.13
N PRO A 24 -1.21 -14.49 -2.64
CA PRO A 24 -1.68 -13.56 -3.64
C PRO A 24 -2.09 -14.31 -4.92
N PRO A 25 -3.17 -13.88 -5.59
CA PRO A 25 -3.55 -14.45 -6.88
C PRO A 25 -2.37 -14.41 -7.87
N SER A 26 -2.14 -15.53 -8.57
CA SER A 26 -1.00 -15.65 -9.50
C SER A 26 -1.00 -14.61 -10.63
N LYS A 27 -2.18 -14.05 -10.94
CA LYS A 27 -2.38 -13.00 -11.94
C LYS A 27 -2.27 -11.58 -11.39
N PHE A 28 -1.81 -11.38 -10.15
CA PHE A 28 -1.36 -10.06 -9.65
C PHE A 28 0.12 -9.78 -9.98
N SER A 29 0.68 -10.48 -10.98
CA SER A 29 2.00 -10.18 -11.49
C SER A 29 2.02 -8.88 -12.30
N MET A 30 3.21 -8.28 -12.40
CA MET A 30 3.44 -7.05 -13.15
C MET A 30 2.84 -7.08 -14.57
N HIS A 31 2.97 -8.22 -15.27
CA HIS A 31 2.43 -8.40 -16.62
C HIS A 31 0.93 -8.12 -16.72
N TYR A 32 0.13 -8.65 -15.79
CA TYR A 32 -1.33 -8.49 -15.81
C TYR A 32 -1.77 -7.12 -15.31
N LEU A 33 -1.09 -6.59 -14.29
CA LEU A 33 -1.38 -5.26 -13.77
C LEU A 33 -1.07 -4.18 -14.80
N ARG A 34 0.01 -4.32 -15.58
CA ARG A 34 0.33 -3.42 -16.71
C ARG A 34 -0.74 -3.47 -17.79
N LYS A 35 -1.24 -4.67 -18.14
CA LYS A 35 -2.36 -4.83 -19.07
C LYS A 35 -3.64 -4.18 -18.55
N MET A 36 -3.94 -4.33 -17.26
CA MET A 36 -5.07 -3.65 -16.61
C MET A 36 -4.91 -2.13 -16.67
N ALA A 37 -3.73 -1.61 -16.34
CA ALA A 37 -3.44 -0.18 -16.38
C ALA A 37 -3.64 0.43 -17.78
N CYS A 38 -3.19 -0.26 -18.83
CA CYS A 38 -3.43 0.15 -20.21
C CYS A 38 -4.92 0.06 -20.57
N TYR A 39 -5.56 -1.06 -20.26
CA TYR A 39 -6.96 -1.31 -20.60
C TYR A 39 -7.89 -0.25 -19.99
N VAL A 40 -7.75 0.04 -18.70
CA VAL A 40 -8.60 1.01 -17.99
C VAL A 40 -8.44 2.43 -18.54
N ARG A 41 -7.22 2.83 -18.91
CA ARG A 41 -6.95 4.14 -19.54
C ARG A 41 -7.56 4.30 -20.93
N THR A 42 -7.69 3.21 -21.69
CA THR A 42 -8.31 3.24 -23.04
C THR A 42 -9.85 3.19 -23.02
N ARG A 43 -10.46 3.03 -21.84
CA ARG A 43 -11.92 2.92 -21.70
C ARG A 43 -12.50 4.21 -21.15
N ASP A 44 -13.49 4.76 -21.86
CA ASP A 44 -14.18 5.97 -21.46
C ASP A 44 -14.79 5.84 -20.05
N GLY A 45 -14.57 6.87 -19.23
CA GLY A 45 -15.12 6.96 -17.87
C GLY A 45 -14.51 5.97 -16.86
N CYS A 46 -13.47 5.23 -17.22
CA CYS A 46 -12.83 4.25 -16.33
C CYS A 46 -11.51 4.74 -15.71
N PHE A 47 -10.97 5.86 -16.20
CA PHE A 47 -9.79 6.53 -15.67
C PHE A 47 -10.11 8.02 -15.42
N PRO A 48 -9.66 8.63 -14.31
CA PRO A 48 -8.77 8.09 -13.27
C PRO A 48 -9.48 7.21 -12.22
N ARG A 49 -10.82 7.17 -12.22
CA ARG A 49 -11.63 6.45 -11.23
C ARG A 49 -12.14 5.12 -11.79
N LEU A 50 -11.71 4.01 -11.18
CA LEU A 50 -12.18 2.67 -11.52
C LEU A 50 -13.44 2.32 -10.72
N GLY A 51 -14.57 2.12 -11.39
CA GLY A 51 -15.82 1.67 -10.76
C GLY A 51 -15.88 0.16 -10.53
N TRP A 52 -16.69 -0.28 -9.56
CA TRP A 52 -16.88 -1.71 -9.23
C TRP A 52 -17.23 -2.56 -10.45
N HIS A 53 -18.14 -2.11 -11.31
CA HIS A 53 -18.56 -2.88 -12.49
C HIS A 53 -17.39 -3.19 -13.44
N MET A 54 -16.51 -2.21 -13.67
CA MET A 54 -15.33 -2.42 -14.51
C MET A 54 -14.29 -3.31 -13.81
N TRP A 55 -14.07 -3.10 -12.51
CA TRP A 55 -13.19 -3.98 -11.74
C TRP A 55 -13.67 -5.42 -11.75
N ARG A 56 -14.95 -5.68 -11.45
CA ARG A 56 -15.57 -7.01 -11.52
C ARG A 56 -15.39 -7.66 -12.88
N HIS A 57 -15.60 -6.93 -13.97
CA HIS A 57 -15.36 -7.42 -15.33
C HIS A 57 -13.91 -7.87 -15.54
N ILE A 58 -12.93 -7.07 -15.12
CA ILE A 58 -11.50 -7.38 -15.26
C ILE A 58 -11.11 -8.53 -14.33
N ALA A 59 -11.50 -8.45 -13.06
CA ALA A 59 -11.16 -9.40 -12.00
C ALA A 59 -11.71 -10.79 -12.30
N CYS A 60 -13.01 -10.92 -12.55
CA CYS A 60 -13.63 -12.21 -12.83
C CYS A 60 -13.29 -12.71 -14.24
N GLY A 61 -13.26 -11.82 -15.23
CA GLY A 61 -13.05 -12.20 -16.63
C GLY A 61 -11.59 -12.47 -16.99
N LYS A 62 -10.68 -11.53 -16.70
CA LYS A 62 -9.26 -11.62 -17.14
C LYS A 62 -8.38 -12.22 -16.05
N LEU A 63 -8.56 -11.77 -14.82
CA LEU A 63 -7.78 -12.24 -13.67
C LEU A 63 -8.34 -13.54 -13.07
N GLN A 64 -9.53 -13.97 -13.50
CA GLN A 64 -10.17 -15.23 -13.07
C GLN A 64 -10.30 -15.34 -11.55
N LEU A 65 -10.57 -14.22 -10.89
CA LEU A 65 -10.88 -14.18 -9.47
C LEU A 65 -12.34 -14.57 -9.24
N ALA A 66 -12.62 -15.21 -8.10
CA ALA A 66 -13.98 -15.32 -7.61
C ALA A 66 -14.54 -13.92 -7.33
N GLU A 67 -15.83 -13.70 -7.59
CA GLU A 67 -16.45 -12.37 -7.44
C GLU A 67 -16.34 -11.83 -6.01
N GLU A 68 -16.52 -12.68 -5.00
CA GLU A 68 -16.37 -12.27 -3.59
C GLU A 68 -14.93 -11.87 -3.25
N LEU A 69 -13.93 -12.53 -3.84
CA LEU A 69 -12.53 -12.14 -3.65
C LEU A 69 -12.22 -10.83 -4.37
N ALA A 70 -12.78 -10.62 -5.56
CA ALA A 70 -12.68 -9.35 -6.27
C ALA A 70 -13.30 -8.21 -5.45
N TRP A 71 -14.47 -8.44 -4.86
CA TRP A 71 -15.13 -7.47 -3.98
C TRP A 71 -14.28 -7.19 -2.74
N LEU A 72 -13.76 -8.25 -2.08
CA LEU A 72 -12.93 -8.11 -0.89
C LEU A 72 -11.72 -7.20 -1.13
N TYR A 73 -11.01 -7.34 -2.26
CA TYR A 73 -9.91 -6.43 -2.61
C TYR A 73 -10.37 -4.99 -2.81
N PHE A 74 -11.51 -4.81 -3.49
CA PHE A 74 -12.05 -3.48 -3.77
C PHE A 74 -12.50 -2.76 -2.50
N GLU A 75 -13.21 -3.48 -1.62
CA GLU A 75 -13.69 -2.99 -0.33
C GLU A 75 -12.54 -2.77 0.65
N THR A 76 -11.57 -3.68 0.72
CA THR A 76 -10.38 -3.51 1.57
C THR A 76 -9.61 -2.26 1.17
N PHE A 77 -9.41 -2.02 -0.13
CA PHE A 77 -8.78 -0.78 -0.59
C PHE A 77 -9.61 0.45 -0.19
N ASP A 78 -10.93 0.42 -0.37
CA ASP A 78 -11.80 1.53 0.01
C ASP A 78 -11.72 1.85 1.52
N LEU A 79 -11.54 0.83 2.36
CA LEU A 79 -11.33 0.98 3.80
C LEU A 79 -10.01 1.67 4.16
N LEU A 80 -8.97 1.58 3.32
CA LEU A 80 -7.70 2.30 3.48
C LEU A 80 -7.82 3.80 3.14
N MET A 81 -8.86 4.18 2.39
CA MET A 81 -8.99 5.55 1.93
C MET A 81 -9.59 6.45 3.02
N PRO A 82 -9.17 7.72 3.11
CA PRO A 82 -9.75 8.68 4.04
C PRO A 82 -11.24 8.86 3.73
N ARG A 83 -12.09 8.49 4.69
CA ARG A 83 -13.54 8.72 4.67
C ARG A 83 -13.95 9.14 6.07
N SER A 84 -14.94 10.03 6.17
CA SER A 84 -15.47 10.41 7.49
C SER A 84 -16.18 9.23 8.15
N ALA A 85 -16.30 9.26 9.48
CA ALA A 85 -17.00 8.20 10.21
C ALA A 85 -18.48 8.12 9.79
N GLU A 86 -19.09 9.27 9.51
CA GLU A 86 -20.48 9.40 9.05
C GLU A 86 -20.67 8.73 7.69
N GLN A 87 -19.76 8.97 6.73
CA GLN A 87 -19.80 8.33 5.42
C GLN A 87 -19.65 6.81 5.51
N ARG A 88 -18.79 6.33 6.41
CA ARG A 88 -18.61 4.88 6.64
C ARG A 88 -19.85 4.26 7.27
N LEU A 89 -20.50 4.96 8.20
CA LEU A 89 -21.73 4.50 8.84
C LEU A 89 -22.89 4.46 7.84
N GLU A 90 -23.12 5.54 7.09
CA GLU A 90 -24.16 5.62 6.05
C GLU A 90 -24.01 4.49 5.02
N TRP A 91 -22.76 4.20 4.63
CA TRP A 91 -22.45 3.09 3.74
C TRP A 91 -22.81 1.73 4.36
N ALA A 92 -22.41 1.49 5.61
CA ALA A 92 -22.70 0.25 6.33
C ALA A 92 -24.22 0.04 6.53
N GLU A 93 -24.95 1.11 6.86
CA GLU A 93 -26.42 1.09 6.98
C GLU A 93 -27.09 0.83 5.63
N SER A 94 -26.62 1.45 4.56
CA SER A 94 -27.12 1.22 3.20
C SER A 94 -26.94 -0.22 2.75
N LEU A 95 -25.83 -0.86 3.13
CA LEU A 95 -25.58 -2.28 2.85
C LEU A 95 -26.43 -3.20 3.74
N SER A 96 -26.62 -2.88 5.03
CA SER A 96 -27.41 -3.71 5.94
C SER A 96 -28.90 -3.76 5.60
N GLN A 97 -29.41 -2.72 4.94
CA GLN A 97 -30.78 -2.63 4.43
C GLN A 97 -31.00 -3.40 3.11
N CYS A 98 -29.95 -3.94 2.49
CA CYS A 98 -30.09 -4.74 1.27
C CYS A 98 -30.54 -6.17 1.61
N HIS A 99 -31.68 -6.60 1.10
CA HIS A 99 -32.24 -7.94 1.36
C HIS A 99 -32.09 -8.88 0.17
N THR A 100 -31.78 -8.33 -1.01
CA THR A 100 -31.57 -9.11 -2.23
C THR A 100 -30.16 -8.91 -2.81
N PRO A 101 -29.61 -9.93 -3.51
CA PRO A 101 -28.31 -9.79 -4.19
C PRO A 101 -28.28 -8.65 -5.22
N LYS A 102 -29.43 -8.32 -5.84
CA LYS A 102 -29.55 -7.22 -6.81
C LYS A 102 -29.43 -5.85 -6.14
N GLU A 103 -30.04 -5.67 -4.97
CA GLU A 103 -29.91 -4.42 -4.20
C GLU A 103 -28.47 -4.22 -3.74
N LEU A 104 -27.84 -5.29 -3.27
CA LEU A 104 -26.45 -5.28 -2.84
C LEU A 104 -25.53 -4.91 -4.00
N ASP A 105 -25.67 -5.55 -5.16
CA ASP A 105 -24.87 -5.22 -6.36
C ASP A 105 -25.10 -3.77 -6.82
N ARG A 106 -26.33 -3.26 -6.72
CA ARG A 106 -26.64 -1.84 -6.99
C ARG A 106 -25.91 -0.90 -6.03
N GLN A 107 -25.80 -1.24 -4.75
CA GLN A 107 -24.99 -0.46 -3.81
C GLN A 107 -23.51 -0.55 -4.19
N ARG A 108 -22.97 -1.76 -4.38
CA ARG A 108 -21.57 -1.97 -4.78
C ARG A 108 -21.17 -1.14 -6.01
N CYS A 109 -22.06 -1.01 -6.99
CA CYS A 109 -21.85 -0.21 -8.21
C CYS A 109 -21.67 1.30 -7.98
N LYS A 110 -22.03 1.83 -6.80
CA LYS A 110 -21.77 3.23 -6.44
C LYS A 110 -20.31 3.48 -6.04
N LEU A 111 -19.56 2.44 -5.70
CA LEU A 111 -18.15 2.57 -5.33
C LEU A 111 -17.27 2.73 -6.56
N SER A 112 -16.33 3.66 -6.46
CA SER A 112 -15.21 3.82 -7.37
C SER A 112 -13.96 4.17 -6.57
N VAL A 113 -12.81 3.74 -7.08
CA VAL A 113 -11.50 3.91 -6.45
C VAL A 113 -10.54 4.63 -7.39
N ASP A 114 -9.48 5.23 -6.85
CA ASP A 114 -8.40 5.75 -7.69
C ASP A 114 -7.67 4.58 -8.35
N THR A 115 -7.53 4.64 -9.68
CA THR A 115 -7.00 3.50 -10.46
C THR A 115 -5.54 3.24 -10.16
N LEU A 116 -4.72 4.29 -10.03
CA LEU A 116 -3.28 4.15 -9.83
C LEU A 116 -2.96 3.64 -8.43
N GLN A 117 -3.60 4.22 -7.42
CA GLN A 117 -3.49 3.74 -6.04
C GLN A 117 -3.98 2.30 -5.91
N PHE A 118 -5.09 1.95 -6.59
CA PHE A 118 -5.59 0.58 -6.57
C PHE A 118 -4.62 -0.40 -7.24
N LEU A 119 -3.96 -0.04 -8.34
CA LEU A 119 -2.91 -0.87 -8.96
C LEU A 119 -1.73 -1.13 -8.02
N LEU A 120 -1.28 -0.09 -7.30
CA LEU A 120 -0.23 -0.22 -6.29
C LEU A 120 -0.68 -1.17 -5.15
N PHE A 121 -1.92 -1.03 -4.69
CA PHE A 121 -2.51 -1.90 -3.68
C PHE A 121 -2.61 -3.36 -4.12
N LEU A 122 -2.99 -3.63 -5.36
CA LEU A 122 -3.04 -5.00 -5.90
C LEU A 122 -1.62 -5.59 -6.01
N TYR A 123 -0.64 -4.79 -6.43
CA TYR A 123 0.75 -5.21 -6.49
C TYR A 123 1.31 -5.52 -5.08
N LEU A 124 0.94 -4.72 -4.08
CA LEU A 124 1.37 -4.88 -2.69
C LEU A 124 1.05 -6.26 -2.09
N GLN A 125 0.00 -6.92 -2.58
CA GLN A 125 -0.38 -8.27 -2.16
C GLN A 125 0.75 -9.30 -2.38
N GLN A 126 1.71 -9.00 -3.26
CA GLN A 126 2.90 -9.83 -3.47
C GLN A 126 3.81 -9.96 -2.24
N LEU A 127 3.66 -9.11 -1.21
CA LEU A 127 4.40 -9.22 0.05
C LEU A 127 4.28 -10.63 0.69
N ASN A 128 3.06 -11.18 0.64
CA ASN A 128 2.74 -12.52 1.17
C ASN A 128 3.00 -13.65 0.16
N ARG A 129 3.66 -13.35 -0.97
CA ARG A 129 4.09 -14.40 -1.89
C ARG A 129 5.12 -15.30 -1.20
N ILE A 130 4.71 -16.54 -0.96
CA ILE A 130 5.54 -17.57 -0.34
C ILE A 130 6.61 -17.99 -1.37
N SER A 131 7.88 -17.77 -1.04
CA SER A 131 8.99 -18.38 -1.76
C SER A 131 9.21 -19.79 -1.20
N LEU A 132 9.12 -20.82 -2.05
CA LEU A 132 9.34 -22.21 -1.64
C LEU A 132 10.75 -22.48 -1.05
N ARG A 133 11.69 -21.55 -1.18
CA ARG A 133 13.02 -21.62 -0.54
C ARG A 133 12.98 -21.40 0.98
N THR A 134 11.93 -20.78 1.51
CA THR A 134 11.81 -20.42 2.93
C THR A 134 10.81 -21.30 3.71
N SER A 135 10.03 -22.15 3.03
CA SER A 135 8.92 -22.93 3.64
C SER A 135 9.24 -24.38 3.98
N LEU A 136 10.51 -24.79 4.00
CA LEU A 136 10.89 -26.16 4.38
C LEU A 136 10.97 -26.39 5.90
N ILE A 137 10.44 -25.48 6.72
CA ILE A 137 10.29 -25.69 8.16
C ILE A 137 8.79 -25.70 8.45
N GLY A 138 8.27 -26.93 8.53
CA GLY A 138 6.87 -27.25 8.72
C GLY A 138 6.29 -26.61 9.98
N GLU A 139 5.10 -26.07 9.83
CA GLU A 139 4.28 -25.52 10.89
C GLU A 139 3.67 -26.68 11.71
N GLU A 140 4.14 -26.85 12.94
CA GLU A 140 3.44 -27.66 13.94
C GLU A 140 2.23 -26.86 14.44
N TRP A 141 1.03 -27.38 14.21
CA TRP A 141 -0.20 -26.88 14.82
C TRP A 141 -0.05 -26.78 16.35
N PRO A 142 -0.61 -25.77 17.03
CA PRO A 142 -0.51 -25.65 18.48
C PRO A 142 -1.26 -26.81 19.16
N SER A 143 -0.52 -27.85 19.47
CA SER A 143 -0.95 -28.98 20.28
C SER A 143 -0.96 -28.55 21.76
N PRO A 144 -2.02 -28.86 22.54
CA PRO A 144 -2.12 -28.47 23.96
C PRO A 144 -1.12 -29.17 24.90
N ARG A 145 -0.17 -29.97 24.39
CA ARG A 145 0.72 -30.81 25.20
C ARG A 145 2.20 -30.52 24.95
N SER A 146 2.69 -29.38 25.43
CA SER A 146 4.12 -29.23 25.71
C SER A 146 4.34 -28.21 26.83
N ARG A 147 3.82 -28.57 28.02
CA ARG A 147 4.15 -27.89 29.26
C ARG A 147 5.40 -28.54 29.86
N SER A 148 6.59 -28.16 29.42
CA SER A 148 7.84 -28.37 30.18
C SER A 148 9.07 -27.65 29.59
N LEU A 149 9.48 -26.60 30.30
CA LEU A 149 10.85 -26.21 30.69
C LEU A 149 12.00 -26.37 29.67
N SER A 150 12.47 -25.24 29.15
CA SER A 150 13.89 -24.86 29.22
C SER A 150 14.06 -23.39 28.81
N SER A 151 14.96 -22.74 29.53
CA SER A 151 15.42 -21.36 29.41
C SER A 151 16.27 -21.13 28.16
N SER A 152 15.99 -20.07 27.42
CA SER A 152 16.97 -19.13 26.84
C SER A 152 16.28 -18.27 25.77
N SER A 153 16.85 -17.07 25.59
CA SER A 153 16.39 -15.90 24.85
C SER A 153 16.22 -16.07 23.33
N GLU A 154 15.85 -17.24 22.83
CA GLU A 154 15.67 -17.50 21.39
C GLU A 154 14.19 -17.51 20.94
N ARG A 155 13.23 -17.61 21.86
CA ARG A 155 11.80 -17.68 21.52
C ARG A 155 11.20 -16.37 21.02
N ASP A 156 11.70 -15.23 21.47
CA ASP A 156 11.15 -13.93 21.06
C ASP A 156 11.53 -13.53 19.61
N ASN A 157 12.64 -14.06 19.09
CA ASN A 157 13.06 -13.79 17.70
C ASN A 157 12.33 -14.66 16.66
N LYS A 158 11.67 -15.75 17.07
CA LYS A 158 10.99 -16.69 16.14
C LYS A 158 9.52 -16.38 15.87
N ILE A 159 8.86 -15.61 16.73
CA ILE A 159 7.46 -15.17 16.52
C ILE A 159 7.42 -13.96 15.56
N SER A 160 8.47 -13.12 15.59
CA SER A 160 8.60 -11.92 14.75
C SER A 160 8.66 -12.24 13.24
N SER A 161 9.30 -13.35 12.85
CA SER A 161 9.46 -13.73 11.45
C SER A 161 8.19 -14.27 10.77
N GLN A 162 7.12 -14.53 11.53
CA GLN A 162 5.92 -15.20 11.01
C GLN A 162 4.90 -14.24 10.38
N ASN A 163 5.00 -12.92 10.61
CA ASN A 163 4.00 -11.98 10.13
C ASN A 163 4.67 -10.78 9.48
N LYS A 164 5.08 -10.94 8.20
CA LYS A 164 5.73 -9.90 7.39
C LYS A 164 5.01 -8.56 7.43
N ASN A 165 3.68 -8.58 7.62
CA ASN A 165 2.84 -7.39 7.71
C ASN A 165 3.15 -6.49 8.92
N TRP A 166 3.78 -7.02 9.98
CA TRP A 166 4.18 -6.25 11.17
C TRP A 166 5.67 -5.91 11.20
N ASP A 167 6.42 -6.35 10.19
CA ASP A 167 7.86 -6.19 10.12
C ASP A 167 8.20 -5.00 9.21
N ASP A 168 8.54 -3.87 9.82
CA ASP A 168 8.94 -2.65 9.12
C ASP A 168 10.17 -2.88 8.22
N GLN A 169 11.04 -3.83 8.56
CA GLN A 169 12.18 -4.21 7.73
C GLN A 169 11.72 -5.00 6.51
N ALA A 170 10.72 -5.89 6.64
CA ALA A 170 10.12 -6.58 5.51
C ALA A 170 9.44 -5.58 4.55
N HIS A 171 8.73 -4.58 5.08
CA HIS A 171 8.11 -3.53 4.29
C HIS A 171 9.15 -2.72 3.49
N LEU A 172 10.22 -2.28 4.16
CA LEU A 172 11.32 -1.56 3.50
C LEU A 172 11.97 -2.41 2.42
N THR A 173 12.29 -3.67 2.74
CA THR A 173 12.93 -4.60 1.81
C THR A 173 12.04 -4.86 0.59
N PHE A 174 10.73 -4.98 0.79
CA PHE A 174 9.75 -5.11 -0.29
C PHE A 174 9.79 -3.88 -1.20
N ILE A 175 9.66 -2.68 -0.64
CA ILE A 175 9.72 -1.44 -1.44
C ILE A 175 11.03 -1.32 -2.20
N GLN A 176 12.18 -1.57 -1.57
CA GLN A 176 13.48 -1.49 -2.22
C GLN A 176 13.63 -2.49 -3.38
N THR A 177 13.13 -3.71 -3.20
CA THR A 177 13.20 -4.78 -4.21
C THR A 177 12.28 -4.50 -5.38
N HIS A 178 11.09 -3.96 -5.11
CA HIS A 178 10.02 -3.81 -6.10
C HIS A 178 9.88 -2.36 -6.62
N LEU A 179 10.77 -1.45 -6.23
CA LEU A 179 10.65 -0.01 -6.54
C LEU A 179 10.48 0.25 -8.03
N ALA A 180 11.30 -0.37 -8.88
CA ALA A 180 11.24 -0.17 -10.32
C ALA A 180 9.88 -0.58 -10.90
N GLU A 181 9.34 -1.74 -10.49
CA GLU A 181 8.04 -2.24 -10.96
C GLU A 181 6.88 -1.37 -10.45
N LEU A 182 6.95 -0.91 -9.20
CA LEU A 182 5.95 0.00 -8.62
C LEU A 182 5.90 1.33 -9.38
N LEU A 183 7.06 1.92 -9.70
CA LEU A 183 7.11 3.15 -10.47
C LEU A 183 6.66 2.93 -11.92
N GLU A 184 7.03 1.80 -12.53
CA GLU A 184 6.61 1.45 -13.88
C GLU A 184 5.09 1.30 -14.02
N LEU A 185 4.38 0.82 -12.99
CA LEU A 185 2.90 0.77 -13.00
C LEU A 185 2.24 2.14 -13.09
N LEU A 186 2.95 3.19 -12.66
CA LEU A 186 2.46 4.56 -12.62
C LEU A 186 2.78 5.35 -13.89
N VAL A 187 3.67 4.83 -14.74
CA VAL A 187 4.04 5.47 -16.00
C VAL A 187 2.89 5.38 -17.00
N GLU A 188 2.76 6.41 -17.83
CA GLU A 188 1.74 6.43 -18.89
C GLU A 188 2.03 5.38 -19.98
N PRO A 189 1.00 4.70 -20.53
CA PRO A 189 1.17 3.65 -21.53
C PRO A 189 1.98 4.08 -22.76
N ASP A 190 1.86 5.33 -23.18
CA ASP A 190 2.55 5.89 -24.35
C ASP A 190 4.06 5.99 -24.15
N GLN A 191 4.54 5.91 -22.90
CA GLN A 191 5.95 5.92 -22.57
C GLN A 191 6.57 4.51 -22.45
N LEU A 192 5.77 3.48 -22.77
CA LEU A 192 6.23 2.11 -22.88
C LEU A 192 6.41 1.75 -24.36
N SER A 193 7.49 1.04 -24.67
CA SER A 193 7.69 0.47 -25.99
C SER A 193 6.62 -0.59 -26.31
N ASN A 194 6.50 -0.99 -27.58
CA ASN A 194 5.61 -2.09 -27.99
C ASN A 194 5.91 -3.43 -27.28
N SER A 195 7.14 -3.60 -26.75
CA SER A 195 7.55 -4.74 -25.92
C SER A 195 7.26 -4.56 -24.42
N GLY A 196 6.71 -3.42 -24.02
CA GLY A 196 6.42 -3.06 -22.64
C GLY A 196 7.65 -2.65 -21.83
N GLN A 197 8.71 -2.19 -22.49
CA GLN A 197 9.92 -1.67 -21.84
C GLN A 197 9.82 -0.15 -21.70
N LEU A 198 10.31 0.39 -20.59
CA LEU A 198 10.38 1.83 -20.36
C LEU A 198 11.24 2.52 -21.41
N LEU A 199 10.76 3.64 -21.94
CA LEU A 199 11.56 4.54 -22.75
C LEU A 199 12.56 5.30 -21.86
N ARG A 200 13.74 5.64 -22.41
CA ARG A 200 14.83 6.30 -21.64
C ARG A 200 14.39 7.61 -20.96
N ASP A 201 13.47 8.34 -21.58
CA ASP A 201 13.00 9.64 -21.09
C ASP A 201 11.63 9.56 -20.41
N SER A 202 11.29 8.40 -19.84
CA SER A 202 10.03 8.22 -19.11
C SER A 202 9.92 9.20 -17.94
N GLN A 203 8.71 9.68 -17.70
CA GLN A 203 8.37 10.67 -16.69
C GLN A 203 7.17 10.22 -15.86
N LEU A 204 7.14 10.64 -14.60
CA LEU A 204 6.02 10.47 -13.70
C LEU A 204 5.26 11.79 -13.56
N THR A 205 3.95 11.76 -13.81
CA THR A 205 3.08 12.92 -13.64
C THR A 205 2.83 13.23 -12.16
N SER A 206 2.21 14.38 -11.87
CA SER A 206 1.81 14.73 -10.51
C SER A 206 0.85 13.71 -9.90
N GLU A 207 -0.10 13.20 -10.70
CA GLU A 207 -1.09 12.21 -10.27
C GLU A 207 -0.43 10.87 -9.90
N ALA A 208 0.60 10.46 -10.66
CA ALA A 208 1.40 9.29 -10.33
C ALA A 208 2.15 9.47 -8.99
N LEU A 209 2.74 10.63 -8.74
CA LEU A 209 3.43 10.94 -7.49
C LEU A 209 2.47 11.01 -6.29
N GLU A 210 1.28 11.57 -6.50
CA GLU A 210 0.20 11.56 -5.51
C GLU A 210 -0.22 10.13 -5.18
N SER A 211 -0.36 9.28 -6.20
CA SER A 211 -0.72 7.87 -6.03
C SER A 211 0.33 7.09 -5.23
N LEU A 212 1.63 7.37 -5.46
CA LEU A 212 2.71 6.77 -4.69
C LEU A 212 2.67 7.13 -3.20
N SER A 213 1.99 8.21 -2.84
CA SER A 213 1.78 8.60 -1.44
C SER A 213 0.83 7.66 -0.68
N LEU A 214 0.18 6.72 -1.38
CA LEU A 214 -0.45 5.56 -0.74
C LEU A 214 0.60 4.73 0.01
N LEU A 215 1.77 4.49 -0.60
CA LEU A 215 2.79 3.58 -0.09
C LEU A 215 3.93 4.27 0.63
N LEU A 216 4.25 5.52 0.29
CA LEU A 216 5.43 6.22 0.78
C LEU A 216 5.07 7.57 1.41
N GLU A 217 5.76 7.86 2.50
CA GLU A 217 5.76 9.16 3.16
C GLU A 217 7.18 9.48 3.61
N GLY A 218 7.42 10.71 4.05
CA GLY A 218 8.75 11.11 4.47
C GLY A 218 8.78 12.39 5.25
N SER A 219 9.98 12.78 5.64
CA SER A 219 10.25 14.04 6.33
C SER A 219 11.51 14.70 5.76
N VAL A 220 11.55 16.02 5.92
CA VAL A 220 12.68 16.88 5.58
C VAL A 220 13.46 17.20 6.86
N ASN A 221 14.79 17.10 6.81
CA ASN A 221 15.73 17.67 7.80
C ASN A 221 15.39 17.39 9.27
N LEU A 222 15.49 16.13 9.75
CA LEU A 222 15.26 15.74 11.15
C LEU A 222 13.93 16.21 11.77
N SER A 223 13.05 16.86 11.00
CA SER A 223 11.78 17.34 11.48
C SER A 223 10.89 16.12 11.73
N ARG A 224 10.03 16.20 12.74
CA ARG A 224 9.08 15.12 13.03
C ARG A 224 7.81 15.25 12.19
N THR A 225 7.75 16.22 11.28
CA THR A 225 6.58 16.43 10.44
C THR A 225 6.63 15.48 9.27
N VAL A 226 5.59 14.63 9.19
CA VAL A 226 5.45 13.64 8.13
C VAL A 226 4.67 14.26 6.97
N TYR A 227 5.19 14.09 5.76
CA TYR A 227 4.59 14.54 4.52
C TYR A 227 4.38 13.37 3.57
N PRO A 228 3.26 13.33 2.83
CA PRO A 228 3.15 12.43 1.69
C PRO A 228 4.21 12.80 0.64
N ILE A 229 4.66 11.82 -0.15
CA ILE A 229 5.76 11.97 -1.11
C ILE A 229 5.57 13.17 -2.04
N HIS A 230 4.37 13.37 -2.59
CA HIS A 230 4.11 14.49 -3.51
C HIS A 230 4.28 15.86 -2.84
N LYS A 231 3.94 15.99 -1.54
CA LYS A 231 4.17 17.24 -0.78
C LYS A 231 5.61 17.39 -0.36
N LEU A 232 6.32 16.29 -0.06
CA LEU A 232 7.76 16.33 0.20
C LEU A 232 8.51 16.92 -1.00
N LEU A 233 8.10 16.56 -2.21
CA LEU A 233 8.64 17.09 -3.46
C LEU A 233 8.19 18.54 -3.75
N SER A 234 7.35 19.17 -2.94
CA SER A 234 7.09 20.62 -3.08
C SER A 234 8.27 21.49 -2.60
N HIS A 235 9.20 20.90 -1.84
CA HIS A 235 10.40 21.59 -1.36
C HIS A 235 11.45 21.72 -2.48
N MET A 236 11.79 22.95 -2.85
CA MET A 236 12.68 23.29 -3.96
C MET A 236 14.00 22.48 -4.03
N PRO A 237 14.75 22.25 -2.92
CA PRO A 237 15.99 21.47 -2.99
C PRO A 237 15.78 19.99 -3.33
N LEU A 238 14.60 19.45 -3.02
CA LEU A 238 14.24 18.07 -3.30
C LEU A 238 13.70 17.91 -4.73
N GLN A 239 13.03 18.94 -5.27
CA GLN A 239 12.59 18.96 -6.67
C GLN A 239 13.74 18.72 -7.64
N SER A 240 14.85 19.42 -7.46
CA SER A 240 16.03 19.26 -8.32
C SER A 240 16.67 17.88 -8.19
N GLN A 241 16.66 17.28 -6.99
CA GLN A 241 17.22 15.95 -6.75
C GLN A 241 16.33 14.84 -7.33
N ALA A 242 15.01 15.02 -7.25
CA ALA A 242 14.01 14.11 -7.79
C ALA A 242 13.82 14.22 -9.31
N GLY A 243 14.45 15.20 -9.96
CA GLY A 243 14.32 15.41 -11.40
C GLY A 243 13.01 16.05 -11.84
N PHE A 244 12.43 16.91 -11.00
CA PHE A 244 11.17 17.59 -11.30
C PHE A 244 11.36 18.70 -12.34
N SER A 245 10.50 18.68 -13.36
CA SER A 245 10.40 19.70 -14.41
C SER A 245 9.18 20.59 -14.17
N LYS A 246 9.42 21.88 -13.96
CA LYS A 246 8.36 22.89 -13.81
C LYS A 246 7.53 23.09 -15.08
N LEU A 247 8.09 22.81 -16.25
CA LEU A 247 7.41 23.00 -17.53
C LEU A 247 6.36 21.92 -17.79
N SER A 248 6.68 20.67 -17.44
CA SER A 248 5.84 19.50 -17.69
C SER A 248 5.08 19.03 -16.45
N HIS A 249 5.32 19.64 -15.29
CA HIS A 249 4.78 19.21 -13.99
C HIS A 249 5.00 17.71 -13.71
N SER A 250 6.17 17.20 -14.09
CA SER A 250 6.53 15.79 -14.03
C SER A 250 7.95 15.58 -13.53
N CYS A 251 8.24 14.39 -13.00
CA CYS A 251 9.59 13.98 -12.60
C CYS A 251 10.19 13.00 -13.61
N SER A 252 11.47 13.14 -13.93
CA SER A 252 12.22 12.09 -14.63
C SER A 252 12.18 10.80 -13.82
N LEU A 253 11.71 9.70 -14.42
CA LEU A 253 11.58 8.42 -13.74
C LEU A 253 12.91 7.93 -13.18
N GLN A 254 13.98 8.02 -13.99
CA GLN A 254 15.31 7.55 -13.60
C GLN A 254 15.89 8.36 -12.44
N GLN A 255 15.75 9.69 -12.48
CA GLN A 255 16.25 10.56 -11.41
C GLN A 255 15.43 10.36 -10.13
N PHE A 256 14.11 10.24 -10.25
CA PHE A 256 13.23 10.00 -9.11
C PHE A 256 13.48 8.65 -8.44
N GLN A 257 13.69 7.58 -9.24
CA GLN A 257 14.06 6.27 -8.71
C GLN A 257 15.41 6.34 -7.97
N GLY A 258 16.40 7.03 -8.53
CA GLY A 258 17.70 7.25 -7.89
C GLY A 258 17.57 8.01 -6.57
N PHE A 259 16.75 9.06 -6.54
CA PHE A 259 16.42 9.81 -5.33
C PHE A 259 15.81 8.89 -4.25
N LEU A 260 14.80 8.09 -4.61
CA LEU A 260 14.16 7.17 -3.67
C LEU A 260 15.13 6.12 -3.14
N HIS A 261 16.00 5.54 -3.97
CA HIS A 261 17.02 4.60 -3.49
C HIS A 261 17.96 5.22 -2.45
N GLN A 262 18.26 6.52 -2.53
CA GLN A 262 19.10 7.23 -1.57
C GLN A 262 18.35 7.67 -0.32
N ALA A 263 17.07 8.03 -0.46
CA ALA A 263 16.26 8.57 0.63
C ALA A 263 15.50 7.49 1.44
N LEU A 264 15.30 6.30 0.87
CA LEU A 264 14.57 5.21 1.52
C LEU A 264 15.29 4.72 2.78
N CYS A 265 14.60 4.78 3.91
CA CYS A 265 15.07 4.34 5.21
C CYS A 265 14.00 3.54 5.95
N LEU A 266 14.38 2.94 7.08
CA LEU A 266 13.44 2.29 7.98
C LEU A 266 12.44 3.32 8.52
N ASN A 267 11.19 2.91 8.71
CA ASN A 267 10.17 3.79 9.28
C ASN A 267 10.58 4.22 10.70
N PRO A 268 10.85 5.52 10.95
CA PRO A 268 11.30 6.00 12.26
C PRO A 268 10.22 5.90 13.35
N PHE A 269 8.96 5.68 12.96
CA PHE A 269 7.81 5.48 13.84
C PHE A 269 7.37 4.00 13.89
N GLY A 270 8.13 3.12 13.26
CA GLY A 270 7.87 1.68 13.22
C GLY A 270 8.03 0.99 14.57
N VAL A 271 7.50 -0.23 14.66
CA VAL A 271 7.56 -1.12 15.81
C VAL A 271 9.02 -1.44 16.19
N SER A 272 9.88 -1.68 15.19
CA SER A 272 11.30 -1.98 15.41
C SER A 272 12.06 -0.80 16.03
N THR A 273 11.82 0.42 15.55
CA THR A 273 12.47 1.64 16.05
C THR A 273 11.94 2.04 17.43
N CYS A 274 10.63 1.90 17.67
CA CYS A 274 10.04 2.14 19.00
C CYS A 274 10.61 1.21 20.07
N SER A 275 10.85 -0.06 19.71
CA SER A 275 11.43 -1.06 20.62
C SER A 275 12.87 -0.73 20.99
N GLN A 276 13.68 -0.26 20.01
CA GLN A 276 15.06 0.16 20.23
C GLN A 276 15.18 1.47 21.01
N SER A 277 14.23 2.40 20.85
CA SER A 277 14.27 3.69 21.53
C SER A 277 13.78 3.66 22.98
N GLY A 278 13.39 2.49 23.52
CA GLY A 278 12.95 2.30 24.91
C GLY A 278 11.70 3.11 25.32
N LYS A 279 10.97 3.69 24.37
CA LYS A 279 9.77 4.47 24.67
C LYS A 279 8.61 3.52 24.80
N LYS A 280 8.16 3.33 26.04
CA LYS A 280 6.94 2.59 26.36
C LYS A 280 5.79 3.18 25.54
N LEU A 281 5.24 2.40 24.62
CA LEU A 281 4.03 2.75 23.89
C LEU A 281 2.94 3.03 24.93
N ALA A 282 2.57 4.31 25.11
CA ALA A 282 1.43 4.68 25.92
C ALA A 282 0.20 4.31 25.11
N TRP A 283 -0.29 3.08 25.28
CA TRP A 283 -1.59 2.69 24.78
C TRP A 283 -2.61 3.66 25.35
N ALA A 284 -3.26 4.44 24.49
CA ALA A 284 -4.40 5.27 24.84
C ALA A 284 -5.62 4.35 25.11
N LEU A 285 -5.55 3.60 26.19
CA LEU A 285 -6.68 2.96 26.85
C LEU A 285 -7.06 3.82 28.07
N GLN A 286 -7.42 5.07 27.81
CA GLN A 286 -8.22 5.88 28.72
C GLN A 286 -9.55 6.05 27.98
N GLY A 287 -10.41 5.03 27.98
CA GLY A 287 -11.31 4.88 29.11
C GLY A 287 -12.47 5.85 28.93
N PHE A 288 -13.40 5.49 28.03
CA PHE A 288 -14.82 5.81 28.22
C PHE A 288 -15.19 5.32 29.62
N ARG A 289 -15.14 6.22 30.60
CA ARG A 289 -15.85 6.06 31.86
C ARG A 289 -16.61 7.35 32.11
N ASP A 290 -17.91 7.18 32.02
CA ASP A 290 -18.96 7.95 32.68
C ASP A 290 -18.45 8.90 33.77
N SER A 291 -18.82 10.16 33.61
CA SER A 291 -19.11 11.03 34.75
C SER A 291 -20.41 11.76 34.49
N SER A 292 -21.49 10.98 34.49
CA SER A 292 -22.82 11.42 34.88
C SER A 292 -22.85 11.80 36.37
N PHE A 293 -23.38 13.00 36.65
CA PHE A 293 -24.06 13.46 37.89
C PHE A 293 -23.27 13.47 39.21
N ARG A 294 -22.89 14.67 39.73
CA ARG A 294 -23.62 15.58 40.66
C ARG A 294 -23.34 15.29 42.15
N PRO A 295 -23.50 16.26 43.08
CA PRO A 295 -24.18 17.56 43.00
C PRO A 295 -23.27 18.78 42.89
#